data_AF-A0A3N5QJY7-F1
#
_entry.id   AF-A0A3N5QJY7-F1
#
_cell.length_a   1.000
_cell.length_b   1.000
_cell.length_c   1.000
_cell.angle_alpha   90.00
_cell.angle_beta   90.00
_cell.angle_gamma   90.00
#
_symmetry.space_group_name_H-M   'P 1'
#
loop_
_entity.id
_entity.type
_entity.pdbx_description
1 polymer ?
#
loop_
_entity_poly.entity_id
_entity_poly.type
_entity_poly.pdbx_seq_one_letter_code
_entity_poly.pdbx_strand_id
1 'polypeptide(L)'
;MDCDFVVDDKIAKQIATENGVPKGIKDWKVDFVWEAKYNKYVWHLFSTLKENKGDFGYRANGEQIVIDPNNASVIYQDSWQIK
;
A
#
# COMPACT_ATOMS: atom_id res chain seq x y z
N MET A 1 -3.07 -17.76 -21.10
CA MET A 1 -1.81 -16.98 -21.05
C MET A 1 -1.63 -16.66 -19.59
N ASP A 2 -0.83 -17.47 -18.92
CA ASP A 2 -0.60 -17.40 -17.47
C ASP A 2 -0.01 -16.03 -17.14
N CYS A 3 -0.72 -15.29 -16.30
CA CYS A 3 -0.26 -14.00 -15.82
C CYS A 3 0.59 -14.28 -14.58
N ASP A 4 1.85 -14.64 -14.83
CA ASP A 4 2.83 -14.89 -13.77
C ASP A 4 3.39 -13.55 -13.28
N PHE A 5 2.66 -12.89 -12.38
CA PHE A 5 3.20 -11.74 -11.65
C PHE A 5 4.42 -12.17 -10.84
N VAL A 6 5.51 -11.40 -10.94
CA VAL A 6 6.76 -11.65 -10.20
C VAL A 6 6.59 -11.35 -8.71
N VAL A 7 5.68 -10.42 -8.39
CA VAL A 7 5.41 -10.00 -7.02
C VAL A 7 4.08 -10.60 -6.57
N ASP A 8 4.14 -11.43 -5.53
CA ASP A 8 2.99 -11.85 -4.74
C ASP A 8 2.82 -10.96 -3.48
N ASP A 9 1.81 -11.23 -2.66
CA ASP A 9 1.56 -10.51 -1.39
C ASP A 9 2.80 -10.50 -0.47
N LYS A 10 3.52 -11.62 -0.39
CA LYS A 10 4.69 -11.77 0.48
C LYS A 10 5.84 -10.88 0.00
N ILE A 11 6.12 -10.89 -1.29
CA ILE A 11 7.15 -10.05 -1.91
C ILE A 11 6.75 -8.57 -1.80
N ALA A 12 5.49 -8.24 -2.02
CA ALA A 12 5.00 -6.86 -1.89
C ALA A 12 5.22 -6.31 -0.47
N LYS A 13 4.94 -7.12 0.56
CA LYS A 13 5.23 -6.78 1.96
C LYS A 13 6.72 -6.66 2.25
N GLN A 14 7.54 -7.53 1.67
CA GLN A 14 8.99 -7.42 1.80
C GLN A 14 9.50 -6.09 1.22
N ILE A 15 9.10 -5.76 -0.01
CA ILE A 15 9.47 -4.49 -0.68
C ILE A 15 9.03 -3.29 0.17
N ALA A 16 7.81 -3.29 0.70
CA ALA A 16 7.34 -2.20 1.55
C ALA A 16 8.20 -2.03 2.82
N THR A 17 8.62 -3.14 3.44
CA THR A 17 9.53 -3.11 4.60
C THR A 17 10.89 -2.53 4.22
N GLU A 18 11.46 -2.96 3.09
CA GLU A 18 12.76 -2.50 2.58
C GLU A 18 12.73 -1.02 2.19
N ASN A 19 11.57 -0.49 1.78
CA ASN A 19 11.36 0.92 1.45
C ASN A 19 10.95 1.78 2.66
N GLY A 20 11.03 1.23 3.87
CA GLY A 20 10.82 1.98 5.10
C GLY A 20 9.36 2.26 5.46
N VAL A 21 8.39 1.63 4.78
CA VAL A 21 6.99 1.72 5.20
C VAL A 21 6.87 1.01 6.56
N PRO A 22 6.43 1.70 7.63
CA PRO A 22 6.39 1.13 8.97
C PRO A 22 5.21 0.18 9.12
N LYS A 23 5.32 -0.80 10.01
CA LYS A 23 4.14 -1.53 10.49
C LYS A 23 3.23 -0.55 11.25
N GLY A 24 1.99 -0.45 10.81
CA GLY A 24 1.01 0.47 11.40
C GLY A 24 0.53 0.02 12.78
N ILE A 25 -0.43 0.74 13.34
CA ILE A 25 -1.20 0.32 14.53
C ILE A 25 -2.03 -0.95 14.28
N LYS A 26 -2.18 -1.32 13.02
CA LYS A 26 -2.82 -2.54 12.51
C LYS A 26 -1.92 -3.11 11.41
N ASP A 27 -2.14 -4.38 11.07
CA ASP A 27 -1.50 -4.98 9.89
C ASP A 27 -1.76 -4.15 8.65
N TRP A 28 -0.83 -4.18 7.71
CA TRP A 28 -1.00 -3.47 6.45
C TRP A 28 -2.24 -3.98 5.73
N LYS A 29 -3.00 -3.02 5.23
CA LYS A 29 -3.98 -3.33 4.20
C LYS A 29 -3.23 -3.54 2.90
N VAL A 30 -3.37 -4.72 2.30
CA VAL A 30 -2.69 -5.10 1.05
C VAL A 30 -3.75 -5.44 0.04
N ASP A 31 -3.86 -4.63 -1.01
CA ASP A 31 -4.84 -4.78 -2.07
C ASP A 31 -4.13 -4.99 -3.41
N PHE A 32 -4.62 -5.93 -4.22
CA PHE A 32 -4.20 -6.10 -5.61
C PHE A 32 -5.29 -5.57 -6.54
N VAL A 33 -5.05 -4.41 -7.16
CA VAL A 33 -6.10 -3.63 -7.83
C VAL A 33 -5.66 -3.10 -9.18
N TRP A 34 -6.62 -2.91 -10.09
CA TRP A 34 -6.39 -2.18 -11.34
C TRP A 34 -6.32 -0.68 -11.05
N GLU A 35 -5.17 -0.06 -11.32
CA GLU A 35 -4.98 1.38 -11.18
C GLU A 35 -5.07 2.06 -12.55
N ALA A 36 -6.18 2.77 -12.77
CA ALA A 36 -6.47 3.43 -14.04
C ALA A 36 -5.42 4.49 -14.39
N LYS A 37 -4.83 5.16 -13.39
CA LYS A 37 -3.75 6.15 -13.60
C LYS A 37 -2.54 5.55 -14.31
N TYR A 38 -2.23 4.27 -14.05
CA TYR A 38 -1.08 3.57 -14.63
C TYR A 38 -1.48 2.54 -15.69
N ASN A 39 -2.78 2.36 -15.92
CA ASN A 39 -3.37 1.40 -16.85
C ASN A 39 -2.81 -0.03 -16.65
N LYS A 40 -2.67 -0.45 -15.40
CA LYS A 40 -2.13 -1.75 -15.00
C LYS A 40 -2.63 -2.18 -13.62
N TYR A 41 -2.50 -3.47 -13.32
CA TYR A 41 -2.65 -3.96 -11.95
C TYR A 41 -1.44 -3.56 -11.10
N VAL A 42 -1.70 -3.23 -9.83
CA VAL A 42 -0.68 -2.83 -8.84
C VAL A 42 -0.95 -3.51 -7.49
N TRP A 43 0.11 -3.71 -6.72
CA TRP A 43 -0.01 -3.94 -5.29
C TRP A 43 -0.06 -2.59 -4.58
N HIS A 44 -1.12 -2.34 -3.82
CA HIS A 44 -1.26 -1.16 -2.99
C HIS A 44 -1.22 -1.57 -1.53
N LEU A 45 -0.22 -1.09 -0.80
CA LEU A 45 -0.08 -1.33 0.63
C LEU A 45 -0.31 -0.03 1.39
N PHE A 46 -1.14 -0.09 2.42
CA PHE A 46 -1.40 1.00 3.34
C PHE A 46 -1.00 0.62 4.75
N SER A 47 -0.22 1.48 5.38
CA SER A 47 0.08 1.45 6.80
C SER A 47 -0.67 2.54 7.52
N THR A 48 -1.61 2.19 8.40
CA THR A 48 -2.27 3.15 9.29
C THR A 48 -1.40 3.41 10.50
N LEU A 49 -0.89 4.63 10.65
CA LEU A 49 -0.03 5.03 11.78
C LEU A 49 -0.83 5.58 12.95
N LYS A 50 -1.93 6.29 12.68
CA LYS A 50 -2.84 6.80 13.70
C LYS A 50 -4.28 6.69 13.21
N GLU A 51 -5.16 6.37 14.12
CA GLU A 51 -6.60 6.33 13.90
C GLU A 51 -7.30 6.80 15.17
N ASN A 52 -8.22 7.76 15.04
CA ASN A 52 -9.02 8.26 16.14
C ASN A 52 -10.45 8.49 15.65
N LYS A 53 -11.41 7.91 16.37
CA LYS A 53 -12.84 8.14 16.18
C LYS A 53 -13.36 8.85 17.42
N GLY A 54 -13.66 10.13 17.29
CA GLY A 54 -14.21 10.96 18.36
C GLY A 54 -15.41 11.77 17.90
N ASP A 55 -15.88 12.68 18.76
CA ASP A 55 -17.07 13.50 18.52
C ASP A 55 -16.94 14.41 17.28
N PHE A 56 -15.72 14.65 16.80
CA PHE A 56 -15.41 15.46 15.62
C PHE A 56 -15.17 14.63 14.34
N GLY A 57 -15.60 13.37 14.31
CA GLY A 57 -15.49 12.49 13.15
C GLY A 57 -14.29 11.53 13.19
N TYR A 58 -14.01 10.92 12.05
CA TYR A 58 -12.93 9.95 11.88
C TYR A 58 -11.67 10.62 11.35
N ARG A 59 -10.58 10.53 12.11
CA ARG A 59 -9.26 11.04 11.72
C ARG A 59 -8.27 9.90 11.66
N ALA A 60 -7.50 9.85 10.59
CA ALA A 60 -6.44 8.86 10.47
C ALA A 60 -5.30 9.39 9.61
N ASN A 61 -4.10 8.85 9.83
CA ASN A 61 -2.98 9.09 8.94
C ASN A 61 -2.10 7.85 8.85
N GLY A 62 -1.23 7.87 7.85
CA GLY A 62 -0.38 6.74 7.59
C GLY A 62 0.53 6.94 6.39
N GLU A 63 1.12 5.84 5.98
CA GLU A 63 1.97 5.75 4.79
C GLU A 63 1.38 4.75 3.81
N GLN A 64 1.72 4.91 2.54
CA GLN A 64 1.31 4.02 1.47
C GLN A 64 2.43 3.82 0.47
N ILE A 65 2.40 2.66 -0.19
CA ILE A 65 3.29 2.32 -1.29
C ILE A 65 2.53 1.55 -2.36
N VAL A 66 2.84 1.83 -3.62
CA VAL A 66 2.27 1.21 -4.80
C VAL A 66 3.41 0.56 -5.58
N ILE A 67 3.28 -0.74 -5.86
CA ILE A 67 4.33 -1.57 -6.45
C ILE A 67 3.80 -2.20 -7.75
N ASP A 68 4.62 -2.16 -8.81
CA ASP A 68 4.32 -2.86 -10.06
C ASP A 68 4.55 -4.37 -9.87
N PRO A 69 3.53 -5.22 -10.09
CA PRO A 69 3.62 -6.64 -9.83
C PRO A 69 4.49 -7.39 -10.84
N ASN A 70 4.81 -6.77 -11.99
CA ASN A 70 5.55 -7.42 -13.06
C ASN A 70 7.07 -7.29 -12.89
N ASN A 71 7.55 -6.29 -12.14
CA ASN A 71 8.98 -5.97 -12.08
C ASN A 71 9.46 -5.46 -10.71
N ALA A 72 8.63 -5.54 -9.67
CA ALA A 72 8.95 -5.11 -8.30
C ALA A 72 9.32 -3.62 -8.15
N SER A 73 9.03 -2.78 -9.15
CA SER A 73 9.33 -1.35 -9.07
C SER A 73 8.32 -0.64 -8.20
N VAL A 74 8.81 0.24 -7.32
CA VAL A 74 7.96 1.17 -6.56
C VAL A 74 7.50 2.28 -7.51
N ILE A 75 6.19 2.31 -7.76
CA ILE A 75 5.57 3.32 -8.64
C ILE A 75 5.32 4.62 -7.86
N TYR A 76 4.89 4.49 -6.60
CA TYR A 76 4.50 5.63 -5.77
C TYR A 76 4.64 5.27 -4.29
N GLN A 77 5.11 6.23 -3.49
CA GLN A 77 5.17 6.13 -2.04
C GLN A 77 4.94 7.51 -1.44
N ASP A 78 4.04 7.60 -0.46
CA ASP A 78 3.67 8.88 0.15
C ASP A 78 2.97 8.67 1.51
N SER A 79 2.79 9.78 2.23
CA SER A 79 1.90 9.88 3.38
C SER A 79 0.46 10.12 2.96
N TRP A 80 -0.49 9.61 3.74
CA TRP A 80 -1.92 9.90 3.58
C TRP A 80 -2.53 10.39 4.88
N GLN A 81 -3.59 11.18 4.78
CA GLN A 81 -4.31 11.73 5.94
C GLN A 81 -5.80 11.90 5.65
N ILE A 82 -6.61 11.63 6.67
CA ILE A 82 -8.06 11.91 6.73
C ILE A 82 -8.26 12.93 7.86
N LYS A 83 -8.87 14.07 7.55
CA LYS A 83 -9.05 15.21 8.45
C LYS A 83 -10.45 15.27 9.05
#